data_AF-A0A2P5L9T9-F1
#
_entry.id   AF-A0A2P5L9T9-F1
#
_cell.length_a   1.000
_cell.length_b   1.000
_cell.length_c   1.000
_cell.angle_alpha   90.00
_cell.angle_beta   90.00
_cell.angle_gamma   90.00
#
_symmetry.space_group_name_H-M   'P 1'
#
loop_
_entity.id
_entity.type
_entity.pdbx_description
1 polymer ?
#
loop_
_entity_poly.entity_id
_entity_poly.type
_entity_poly.pdbx_seq_one_letter_code
_entity_poly.pdbx_strand_id
1 'polypeptide(L)'
;MIFRIAFLLFLSSLPLFLTTEALMFWQMTTLAEITSQLASFMLLLALVLVVSAGFFMMSKSAAVSLRMFFSKPKRWARRLLFLRNRAELLTQKKYFQRRQIQYFADMKRRHLLEQDNKKQCQVLAKIIRRDLFLQKYRLTQSDFKQLQAMNKSYCKQRNVSALIALQQKLANEHYAADK
;
A
#
# COMPACT_ATOMS: atom_id res chain seq x y z
N MET A 1 -0.72 -16.01 -49.88
CA MET A 1 -0.51 -17.11 -50.85
C MET A 1 -0.19 -18.43 -50.17
N ILE A 2 0.76 -18.48 -49.23
CA ILE A 2 1.14 -19.74 -48.51
C ILE A 2 -0.07 -20.43 -47.85
N PHE A 3 -0.94 -19.70 -47.13
CA PHE A 3 -2.17 -20.28 -46.56
C PHE A 3 -3.14 -20.86 -47.60
N ARG A 4 -3.21 -20.27 -48.80
CA ARG A 4 -4.07 -20.80 -49.88
C ARG A 4 -3.52 -22.11 -50.42
N ILE A 5 -2.20 -22.20 -50.57
CA ILE A 5 -1.52 -23.43 -51.05
C ILE A 5 -1.66 -24.54 -50.01
N ALA A 6 -1.43 -24.25 -48.73
CA ALA A 6 -1.62 -25.23 -47.66
C ALA A 6 -3.07 -25.71 -47.55
N PHE A 7 -4.04 -24.80 -47.72
CA PHE A 7 -5.46 -25.15 -47.72
C PHE A 7 -5.85 -26.01 -48.93
N LEU A 8 -5.32 -25.72 -50.12
CA LEU A 8 -5.56 -26.55 -51.31
C LEU A 8 -4.95 -27.95 -51.16
N LEU A 9 -3.75 -28.06 -50.59
CA LEU A 9 -3.13 -29.36 -50.28
C LEU A 9 -3.98 -30.17 -49.30
N PHE A 10 -4.46 -29.53 -48.23
CA PHE A 10 -5.39 -30.14 -47.29
C PHE A 10 -6.68 -30.61 -47.98
N LEU A 11 -7.30 -29.74 -48.79
CA LEU A 11 -8.54 -30.06 -49.49
C LEU A 11 -8.35 -31.20 -50.50
N SER A 12 -7.20 -31.26 -51.18
CA SER A 12 -6.85 -32.33 -52.12
C SER A 12 -6.55 -33.67 -51.45
N SER A 13 -6.20 -33.68 -50.16
CA SER A 13 -5.96 -34.92 -49.41
C SER A 13 -7.25 -35.66 -49.07
N LEU A 14 -8.37 -34.94 -48.89
CA LEU A 14 -9.68 -35.53 -48.56
C LEU A 14 -10.19 -36.52 -49.61
N PRO A 15 -10.25 -36.19 -50.92
CA PRO A 15 -10.65 -37.16 -51.93
C PRO A 15 -9.65 -38.31 -52.04
N LEU A 16 -8.35 -38.10 -51.78
CA LEU A 16 -7.38 -39.20 -51.75
C LEU A 16 -7.68 -40.20 -50.63
N PHE A 17 -8.04 -39.73 -49.43
CA PHE A 17 -8.49 -40.63 -48.37
C PHE A 17 -9.80 -41.36 -48.72
N LEU A 18 -10.77 -40.69 -49.34
CA LEU A 18 -11.98 -41.35 -49.82
C LEU A 18 -11.68 -42.43 -50.87
N THR A 19 -10.73 -42.16 -51.78
CA THR A 19 -10.29 -43.19 -52.74
C THR A 19 -9.60 -44.36 -52.04
N THR A 20 -8.82 -44.12 -50.97
CA THR A 20 -8.18 -45.21 -50.21
C THR A 20 -9.19 -46.12 -49.56
N GLU A 21 -10.28 -45.59 -48.99
CA GLU A 21 -11.35 -46.39 -48.41
C GLU A 21 -12.10 -47.20 -49.48
N ALA A 22 -12.38 -46.60 -50.64
CA ALA A 22 -12.99 -47.31 -51.76
C ALA A 22 -12.09 -48.43 -52.31
N LEU A 23 -10.77 -48.19 -52.42
CA LEU A 23 -9.78 -49.18 -52.85
C LEU A 23 -9.64 -50.33 -51.85
N MET A 24 -9.70 -50.03 -50.54
CA MET A 24 -9.73 -51.05 -49.48
C MET A 24 -11.00 -51.90 -49.56
N PHE A 25 -12.16 -51.30 -49.82
CA PHE A 25 -13.42 -52.04 -50.00
C PHE A 25 -13.36 -53.03 -51.18
N TRP A 26 -12.64 -52.67 -52.24
CA TRP A 26 -12.41 -53.52 -53.42
C TRP A 26 -11.26 -54.51 -53.25
N GLN A 27 -10.69 -54.64 -52.05
CA GLN A 27 -9.57 -55.53 -51.71
C GLN A 27 -8.27 -55.25 -52.49
N MET A 28 -8.12 -54.05 -53.07
CA MET A 28 -6.91 -53.60 -53.76
C MET A 28 -5.93 -52.96 -52.76
N THR A 29 -5.40 -53.78 -51.86
CA THR A 29 -4.60 -53.34 -50.70
C THR A 29 -3.33 -52.57 -51.06
N THR A 30 -2.59 -53.01 -52.08
CA THR A 30 -1.33 -52.36 -52.50
C THR A 30 -1.53 -50.95 -53.03
N LEU A 31 -2.59 -50.73 -53.81
CA LEU A 31 -2.94 -49.40 -54.35
C LEU A 31 -3.50 -48.49 -53.25
N ALA A 32 -4.24 -49.05 -52.28
CA ALA A 32 -4.73 -48.32 -51.11
C ALA A 32 -3.57 -47.84 -50.20
N GLU A 33 -2.52 -48.63 -50.03
CA GLU A 33 -1.33 -48.24 -49.26
C GLU A 33 -0.57 -47.08 -49.91
N ILE A 34 -0.34 -47.13 -51.22
CA ILE A 34 0.37 -46.04 -51.93
C ILE A 34 -0.43 -44.73 -51.86
N THR A 35 -1.75 -44.82 -52.08
CA THR A 35 -2.63 -43.64 -52.06
C THR A 35 -2.76 -43.05 -50.65
N SER A 36 -2.77 -43.87 -49.61
CA SER A 36 -2.84 -43.40 -48.22
C SER A 36 -1.53 -42.78 -47.75
N GLN A 37 -0.38 -43.32 -48.18
CA GLN A 37 0.93 -42.70 -47.95
C GLN A 37 1.03 -41.33 -48.63
N LEU A 38 0.55 -41.22 -49.88
CA LEU A 38 0.53 -39.96 -50.62
C LEU A 38 -0.38 -38.92 -49.96
N ALA A 39 -1.58 -39.32 -49.52
CA ALA A 39 -2.51 -38.45 -48.81
C ALA A 39 -1.93 -37.96 -47.48
N SER A 40 -1.27 -38.86 -46.72
CA SER A 40 -0.59 -38.53 -45.47
C SER A 40 0.57 -37.57 -45.67
N PHE A 41 1.36 -37.76 -46.73
CA PHE A 41 2.46 -36.86 -47.08
C PHE A 41 1.95 -35.46 -47.43
N MET A 42 0.86 -35.36 -48.20
CA MET A 42 0.22 -34.08 -48.53
C MET A 42 -0.28 -33.34 -47.29
N LEU A 43 -0.90 -34.04 -46.34
CA LEU A 43 -1.31 -33.47 -45.06
C LEU A 43 -0.14 -32.95 -44.23
N LEU A 44 0.94 -33.74 -44.13
CA LEU A 44 2.15 -33.35 -43.42
C LEU A 44 2.77 -32.10 -44.04
N LEU A 45 2.85 -32.04 -45.37
CA LEU A 45 3.38 -30.88 -46.08
C LEU A 45 2.54 -29.62 -45.83
N ALA A 46 1.21 -29.76 -45.87
CA ALA A 46 0.28 -28.67 -45.56
C ALA A 46 0.48 -28.16 -44.12
N LEU A 47 0.63 -29.07 -43.15
CA LEU A 47 0.87 -28.72 -41.75
C LEU A 47 2.19 -27.97 -41.57
N VAL A 48 3.29 -28.47 -42.17
CA VAL A 48 4.60 -27.81 -42.09
C VAL A 48 4.56 -26.41 -42.70
N LEU A 49 3.86 -26.23 -43.82
CA LEU A 49 3.67 -24.91 -44.44
C LEU A 49 2.90 -23.94 -43.53
N VAL A 50 1.85 -24.39 -42.86
CA VAL A 50 1.08 -23.55 -41.93
C VAL A 50 1.91 -23.18 -40.71
N VAL A 51 2.61 -24.15 -40.11
CA VAL A 51 3.44 -23.93 -38.92
C VAL A 51 4.57 -22.96 -39.23
N SER A 52 5.31 -23.19 -40.31
CA SER A 52 6.41 -22.31 -40.73
C SER A 52 5.93 -20.89 -41.06
N ALA A 53 4.79 -20.74 -41.74
CA ALA A 53 4.18 -19.43 -41.98
C ALA A 53 3.79 -18.72 -40.68
N GLY A 54 3.22 -19.46 -39.71
CA GLY A 54 2.88 -18.94 -38.39
C GLY A 54 4.11 -18.42 -37.64
N PHE A 55 5.18 -19.21 -37.58
CA PHE A 55 6.46 -18.81 -36.97
C PHE A 55 7.06 -17.57 -37.65
N PHE A 56 7.00 -17.50 -38.98
CA PHE A 56 7.50 -16.34 -39.72
C PHE A 56 6.69 -15.07 -39.43
N MET A 57 5.36 -15.18 -39.34
CA MET A 57 4.51 -14.04 -38.98
C MET A 57 4.74 -13.57 -37.54
N MET A 58 4.85 -14.50 -36.58
CA MET A 58 5.13 -14.18 -35.19
C MET A 58 6.49 -13.50 -35.01
N SER A 59 7.54 -14.06 -35.61
CA SER A 59 8.89 -13.50 -35.55
C SER A 59 8.97 -12.12 -36.22
N LYS A 60 8.32 -11.93 -37.37
CA LYS A 60 8.21 -10.62 -38.03
C LYS A 60 7.49 -9.61 -37.14
N SER A 61 6.38 -10.00 -36.53
CA SER A 61 5.61 -9.13 -35.62
C SER A 61 6.42 -8.74 -34.39
N ALA A 62 7.12 -9.70 -33.78
CA ALA A 62 8.02 -9.45 -32.66
C ALA A 62 9.17 -8.49 -33.05
N ALA A 63 9.81 -8.71 -34.20
CA ALA A 63 10.89 -7.85 -34.70
C ALA A 63 10.41 -6.42 -34.97
N VAL A 64 9.23 -6.25 -35.58
CA VAL A 64 8.60 -4.94 -35.81
C VAL A 64 8.24 -4.26 -34.49
N SER A 65 7.70 -5.01 -33.53
CA SER A 65 7.36 -4.48 -32.20
C SER A 65 8.60 -4.03 -31.43
N LEU A 66 9.68 -4.81 -31.48
CA LEU A 66 10.98 -4.44 -30.90
C LEU A 66 11.54 -3.18 -31.57
N ARG A 67 11.56 -3.12 -32.91
CA ARG A 67 11.99 -1.91 -33.65
C ARG A 67 11.15 -0.69 -33.28
N MET A 68 9.83 -0.83 -33.16
CA MET A 68 8.94 0.25 -32.71
C MET A 68 9.19 0.65 -31.26
N PHE A 69 9.48 -0.30 -30.37
CA PHE A 69 9.82 -0.04 -28.97
C PHE A 69 11.12 0.77 -28.84
N PHE A 70 12.11 0.51 -29.70
CA PHE A 70 13.35 1.28 -29.74
C PHE A 70 13.26 2.59 -30.56
N SER A 71 12.16 2.80 -31.28
CA SER A 71 11.95 4.01 -32.08
C SER A 71 11.83 5.28 -31.21
N LYS A 72 12.35 6.39 -31.74
CA LYS A 72 12.48 7.72 -31.09
C LYS A 72 11.20 8.24 -30.41
N PRO A 73 9.97 8.15 -30.97
CA PRO A 73 8.77 8.69 -30.31
C PRO A 73 8.41 7.96 -29.01
N LYS A 74 8.61 6.64 -28.92
CA LYS A 74 8.36 5.87 -27.68
C LYS A 74 9.43 6.10 -26.62
N ARG A 75 10.59 6.68 -26.97
CA ARG A 75 11.62 7.10 -26.00
C ARG A 75 11.15 8.30 -25.16
N TRP A 76 10.47 9.26 -25.78
CA TRP A 76 9.90 10.41 -25.08
C TRP A 76 8.78 10.02 -24.13
N ALA A 77 7.85 9.18 -24.58
CA ALA A 77 6.78 8.65 -23.71
C ALA A 77 7.35 7.92 -22.48
N ARG A 78 8.40 7.10 -22.65
CA ARG A 78 9.07 6.43 -21.53
C ARG A 78 9.75 7.40 -20.57
N ARG A 79 10.43 8.44 -21.10
CA ARG A 79 11.04 9.49 -20.26
C ARG A 79 9.98 10.26 -19.47
N LEU A 80 8.84 10.58 -20.10
CA LEU A 80 7.73 11.25 -19.45
C LEU A 80 7.15 10.40 -18.31
N LEU A 81 6.90 9.11 -18.57
CA LEU A 81 6.43 8.17 -17.54
C LEU A 81 7.42 8.04 -16.39
N PHE A 82 8.72 7.93 -16.69
CA PHE A 82 9.77 7.90 -15.66
C PHE A 82 9.78 9.19 -14.82
N LEU A 83 9.72 10.35 -15.46
CA LEU A 83 9.70 11.64 -14.76
C LEU A 83 8.44 11.78 -13.89
N ARG A 84 7.28 11.37 -14.38
CA ARG A 84 6.03 11.36 -13.61
C ARG A 84 6.13 10.47 -12.37
N ASN A 85 6.56 9.22 -12.55
CA ASN A 85 6.72 8.28 -11.44
C ASN A 85 7.72 8.81 -10.41
N ARG A 86 8.82 9.42 -10.88
CA ARG A 86 9.82 10.02 -10.00
C ARG A 86 9.29 11.24 -9.25
N ALA A 87 8.46 12.06 -9.89
CA ALA A 87 7.79 13.18 -9.23
C ALA A 87 6.83 12.67 -8.14
N GLU A 88 6.00 11.68 -8.45
CA GLU A 88 5.07 11.07 -7.48
C GLU A 88 5.82 10.50 -6.26
N LEU A 89 6.89 9.72 -6.48
CA LEU A 89 7.74 9.21 -5.40
C LEU A 89 8.36 10.32 -4.53
N LEU A 90 8.82 11.41 -5.15
CA LEU A 90 9.37 12.54 -4.41
C LEU A 90 8.30 13.25 -3.57
N THR A 91 7.07 13.39 -4.08
CA THR A 91 5.96 13.98 -3.32
C THR A 91 5.58 13.13 -2.11
N GLN A 92 5.49 11.80 -2.29
CA GLN A 92 5.23 10.87 -1.19
C GLN A 92 6.34 10.92 -0.14
N LYS A 93 7.61 10.90 -0.57
CA LYS A 93 8.76 11.01 0.36
C LYS A 93 8.69 12.30 1.17
N LYS A 94 8.44 13.45 0.52
CA LYS A 94 8.30 14.73 1.21
C LYS A 94 7.13 14.74 2.18
N TYR A 95 5.99 14.16 1.81
CA TYR A 95 4.82 14.05 2.68
C TYR A 95 5.16 13.26 3.96
N PHE A 96 5.75 12.08 3.83
CA PHE A 96 6.12 11.26 4.99
C PHE A 96 7.19 11.92 5.86
N GLN A 97 8.18 12.58 5.27
CA GLN A 97 9.19 13.33 6.02
C GLN A 97 8.55 14.44 6.86
N ARG A 98 7.62 15.22 6.28
CA ARG A 98 6.88 16.26 7.02
C ARG A 98 6.08 15.66 8.17
N ARG A 99 5.37 14.57 7.91
CA ARG A 99 4.55 13.88 8.91
C ARG A 99 5.40 13.32 10.06
N GLN A 100 6.58 12.78 9.75
CA GLN A 100 7.52 12.27 10.74
C GLN A 100 8.07 13.41 11.62
N ILE A 101 8.47 14.53 11.02
CA ILE A 101 8.94 15.71 11.76
C ILE A 101 7.84 16.22 12.70
N GLN A 102 6.61 16.37 12.20
CA GLN A 102 5.46 16.81 13.00
C GLN A 102 5.19 15.85 14.16
N TYR A 103 5.18 14.54 13.89
CA TYR A 103 4.96 13.54 14.92
C TYR A 103 5.98 13.63 16.07
N PHE A 104 7.28 13.74 15.75
CA PHE A 104 8.31 13.87 16.78
C PHE A 104 8.23 15.21 17.51
N ALA A 105 7.91 16.30 16.80
CA ALA A 105 7.71 17.60 17.42
C ALA A 105 6.54 17.58 18.42
N ASP A 106 5.41 16.98 18.04
CA ASP A 106 4.23 16.85 18.90
C ASP A 106 4.52 15.96 20.12
N MET A 107 5.21 14.83 19.93
CA MET A 107 5.63 13.97 21.03
C MET A 107 6.55 14.71 22.01
N LYS A 108 7.55 15.44 21.49
CA LYS A 108 8.45 16.24 22.33
C LYS A 108 7.68 17.33 23.08
N ARG A 109 6.75 18.01 22.41
CA ARG A 109 5.90 19.04 23.03
C ARG A 109 5.06 18.46 24.15
N ARG A 110 4.40 17.32 23.93
CA ARG A 110 3.62 16.63 24.98
C ARG A 110 4.48 16.25 26.18
N HIS A 111 5.66 15.69 25.93
CA HIS A 111 6.57 15.33 27.02
C HIS A 111 7.03 16.54 27.84
N LEU A 112 7.37 17.65 27.16
CA LEU A 112 7.73 18.90 27.84
C LEU A 112 6.57 19.45 28.68
N LEU A 113 5.34 19.44 28.13
CA LEU A 113 4.15 19.88 28.85
C LEU A 113 3.86 19.00 30.07
N GLU A 114 4.02 17.68 29.97
CA GLU A 114 3.85 16.76 31.09
C GLU A 114 4.88 17.00 32.20
N GLN A 115 6.15 17.23 31.83
CA GLN A 115 7.21 17.55 32.77
C GLN A 115 6.94 18.88 33.47
N ASP A 116 6.50 19.90 32.73
CA ASP A 116 6.19 21.22 33.28
C ASP A 116 4.98 21.16 34.22
N ASN A 117 3.88 20.53 33.81
CA ASN A 117 2.70 20.31 34.66
C ASN A 117 3.07 19.57 35.95
N LYS A 118 3.94 18.56 35.87
CA LYS A 118 4.43 17.85 37.06
C LYS A 118 5.20 18.77 38.01
N LYS A 119 6.09 19.62 37.49
CA LYS A 119 6.83 20.61 38.29
C LYS A 119 5.88 21.61 38.92
N GLN A 120 4.95 22.17 38.14
CA GLN A 120 3.95 23.14 38.62
C GLN A 120 3.07 22.54 39.73
N CYS A 121 2.55 21.31 39.55
CA CYS A 121 1.79 20.62 40.59
C CYS A 121 2.59 20.44 41.88
N GLN A 122 3.88 20.09 41.80
CA GLN A 122 4.73 19.92 42.99
C GLN A 122 4.96 21.25 43.72
N VAL A 123 5.22 22.32 42.97
CA VAL A 123 5.41 23.67 43.52
C VAL A 123 4.12 24.16 44.19
N LEU A 124 2.98 24.10 43.50
CA LEU A 124 1.68 24.52 44.03
C LEU A 124 1.28 23.69 45.26
N ALA A 125 1.43 22.37 45.21
CA ALA A 125 1.11 21.51 46.34
C ALA A 125 1.96 21.84 47.58
N LYS A 126 3.24 22.23 47.39
CA LYS A 126 4.12 22.67 48.47
C LYS A 126 3.69 24.01 49.07
N ILE A 127 3.27 24.96 48.23
CA ILE A 127 2.74 26.27 48.66
C ILE A 127 1.45 26.06 49.46
N ILE A 128 0.46 25.38 48.89
CA ILE A 128 -0.82 25.05 49.55
C ILE A 128 -0.59 24.33 50.89
N ARG A 129 0.37 23.40 50.94
CA ARG A 129 0.68 22.69 52.18
C ARG A 129 1.24 23.63 53.24
N ARG A 130 2.08 24.61 52.87
CA ARG A 130 2.56 25.64 53.79
C ARG A 130 1.41 26.51 54.28
N ASP A 131 0.55 26.97 53.38
CA ASP A 131 -0.61 27.81 53.72
C ASP A 131 -1.58 27.08 54.67
N LEU A 132 -1.87 25.81 54.40
CA LEU A 132 -2.64 24.94 55.29
C LEU A 132 -2.01 24.82 56.68
N PHE A 133 -0.69 24.67 56.77
CA PHE A 133 0.00 24.59 58.07
C PHE A 133 -0.06 25.90 58.83
N LEU A 134 0.03 27.04 58.15
CA LEU A 134 -0.11 28.36 58.76
C LEU A 134 -1.52 28.57 59.33
N GLN A 135 -2.55 28.07 58.63
CA GLN A 135 -3.95 28.18 59.04
C GLN A 135 -4.43 27.04 59.95
N LYS A 136 -3.54 26.12 60.37
CA LYS A 136 -3.88 24.91 61.13
C LYS A 136 -4.71 25.18 62.39
N TYR A 137 -4.46 26.29 63.08
CA TYR A 137 -5.16 26.65 64.32
C TYR A 137 -6.55 27.26 64.10
N ARG A 138 -6.86 27.70 62.87
CA ARG A 138 -8.17 28.28 62.49
C ARG A 138 -9.13 27.24 61.90
N LEU A 139 -8.61 26.08 61.50
CA LEU A 139 -9.37 25.01 60.86
C LEU A 139 -9.72 23.90 61.85
N THR A 140 -10.90 23.29 61.70
CA THR A 140 -11.23 22.07 62.43
C THR A 140 -10.32 20.92 61.98
N GLN A 141 -10.08 19.96 62.87
CA GLN A 141 -9.18 18.83 62.57
C GLN A 141 -9.68 17.97 61.38
N SER A 142 -10.99 17.90 61.18
CA SER A 142 -11.61 17.22 60.03
C SER A 142 -11.33 17.97 58.72
N ASP A 143 -11.53 19.29 58.70
CA ASP A 143 -11.38 20.11 57.49
C ASP A 143 -9.91 20.16 57.05
N PHE A 144 -8.99 20.28 58.01
CA PHE A 144 -7.56 20.23 57.74
C PHE A 144 -7.15 18.90 57.08
N LYS A 145 -7.62 17.76 57.61
CA LYS A 145 -7.34 16.43 57.02
C LYS A 145 -7.95 16.30 55.62
N GLN A 146 -9.16 16.81 55.41
CA GLN A 146 -9.85 16.77 54.13
C GLN A 146 -9.11 17.60 53.07
N LEU A 147 -8.73 18.83 53.37
CA LEU A 147 -7.99 19.70 52.45
C LEU A 147 -6.59 19.14 52.14
N GLN A 148 -5.93 18.52 53.13
CA GLN A 148 -4.67 17.82 52.91
C GLN A 148 -4.83 16.61 51.97
N ALA A 149 -5.91 15.84 52.13
CA ALA A 149 -6.22 14.72 51.25
C ALA A 149 -6.54 15.18 49.82
N MET A 150 -7.28 16.29 49.67
CA MET A 150 -7.59 16.91 48.37
C MET A 150 -6.32 17.39 47.66
N ASN A 151 -5.43 18.11 48.35
CA ASN A 151 -4.14 18.54 47.77
C ASN A 151 -3.31 17.34 47.28
N LYS A 152 -3.23 16.27 48.09
CA LYS A 152 -2.52 15.03 47.70
C LYS A 152 -3.18 14.33 46.50
N SER A 153 -4.51 14.32 46.45
CA SER A 153 -5.28 13.71 45.35
C SER A 153 -5.11 14.49 44.05
N TYR A 154 -5.27 15.82 44.06
CA TYR A 154 -5.12 16.65 42.87
C TYR A 154 -3.69 16.67 42.34
N CYS A 155 -2.68 16.56 43.21
CA CYS A 155 -1.29 16.39 42.79
C CYS A 155 -1.04 15.03 42.13
N LYS A 156 -1.64 13.93 42.64
CA LYS A 156 -1.60 12.61 41.99
C LYS A 156 -2.27 12.61 40.61
N GLN A 157 -3.39 13.32 40.49
CA GLN A 157 -4.14 13.46 39.23
C GLN A 157 -3.52 14.48 38.26
N ARG A 158 -2.45 15.18 38.67
CA ARG A 158 -1.81 16.26 37.90
C ARG A 158 -2.79 17.37 37.48
N ASN A 159 -3.81 17.63 38.30
CA ASN A 159 -4.84 18.61 38.00
C ASN A 159 -4.44 19.99 38.56
N VAL A 160 -3.66 20.74 37.76
CA VAL A 160 -3.18 22.08 38.13
C VAL A 160 -4.35 23.03 38.39
N SER A 161 -5.41 22.98 37.59
CA SER A 161 -6.61 23.82 37.77
C SER A 161 -7.30 23.59 39.12
N ALA A 162 -7.42 22.33 39.56
CA ALA A 162 -8.01 22.02 40.87
C ALA A 162 -7.11 22.47 42.03
N LEU A 163 -5.78 22.43 41.87
CA LEU A 163 -4.84 22.98 42.86
C LEU A 163 -4.95 24.50 42.95
N ILE A 164 -5.07 25.20 41.83
CA ILE A 164 -5.28 26.66 41.81
C ILE A 164 -6.61 27.02 42.48
N ALA A 165 -7.69 26.31 42.17
CA ALA A 165 -8.98 26.54 42.81
C ALA A 165 -8.93 26.30 44.34
N LEU A 166 -8.19 25.28 44.77
CA LEU A 166 -7.99 25.00 46.19
C LEU A 166 -7.17 26.10 46.88
N GLN A 167 -6.12 26.61 46.22
CA GLN A 167 -5.35 27.75 46.71
C GLN A 167 -6.22 29.02 46.82
N GLN A 168 -7.06 29.30 45.83
CA GLN A 168 -8.00 30.43 45.87
C GLN A 168 -9.02 30.29 46.99
N LYS A 169 -9.53 29.07 47.24
CA LYS A 169 -10.44 28.80 48.36
C LYS A 169 -9.79 29.09 49.71
N LEU A 170 -8.55 28.64 49.91
CA LEU A 170 -7.76 28.91 51.11
C LEU A 170 -7.44 30.40 51.28
N ALA A 171 -7.18 31.11 50.19
CA ALA A 171 -6.95 32.56 50.21
C ALA A 171 -8.24 33.32 50.58
N ASN A 172 -9.40 32.92 50.04
CA ASN A 172 -10.68 33.58 50.32
C ASN A 172 -11.18 33.33 51.75
N GLU A 173 -10.97 32.12 52.29
CA GLU A 173 -11.25 31.81 53.70
C GLU A 173 -10.34 32.60 54.65
N HIS A 174 -9.13 32.98 54.20
CA HIS A 174 -8.23 33.86 54.96
C HIS A 174 -8.80 35.29 55.11
N TYR A 175 -9.38 35.86 54.05
CA TYR A 175 -9.95 37.22 54.05
C TYR A 175 -11.30 37.31 54.78
N ALA A 176 -12.03 36.20 54.90
CA ALA A 176 -13.29 36.17 55.65
C ALA A 176 -13.10 36.10 57.18
N ALA A 177 -11.93 35.68 57.66
CA ALA A 177 -11.62 35.54 59.08
C ALA A 177 -10.93 36.77 59.72
N ASP A 178 -10.49 37.75 58.90
CA ASP A 178 -9.85 39.00 59.35
C ASP A 178 -10.83 40.21 59.28
N LYS A 179 -12.14 39.97 59.07
CA LYS A 179 -13.23 40.94 59.27
C LYS A 179 -14.01 40.58 60.53
#